data_AF-A0A8J5MUE8-F1
#
_entry.id   AF-A0A8J5MUE8-F1
#
_cell.length_a   1.000
_cell.length_b   1.000
_cell.length_c   1.000
_cell.angle_alpha   90.00
_cell.angle_beta   90.00
_cell.angle_gamma   90.00
#
_symmetry.space_group_name_H-M   'P 1'
#
loop_
_entity.id
_entity.type
_entity.pdbx_description
1 polymer ?
#
loop_
_entity_poly.entity_id
_entity_poly.type
_entity_poly.pdbx_seq_one_letter_code
_entity_poly.pdbx_strand_id
1 'polypeptide(L)'
;MSGSQWVRSVMPRWPALSALPLLLLLVGAAGETSAYFADWGVIGGRPQEPTCVDIPQNMPLCSGIDYNKMRLPNLLEHDTLKEAQQQAGYWVPLLNLRCHPNTQLFLCSLFTPVCLESPIYPCRSLCEAVRSGCESRMQTYSFPWPEMLNCDKFPLDNDMCITVQHTGTPGPGECDDLPLTCPAATHITLVFPLAHRGLYRIDILTLYSNCCM
;
A
#
# COMPACT_ATOMS: atom_id res chain seq x y z
N MET A 1 44.39 12.38 41.71
CA MET A 1 44.24 11.07 42.39
C MET A 1 43.97 10.00 41.35
N SER A 2 44.76 8.91 41.42
CA SER A 2 44.51 7.55 40.92
C SER A 2 43.96 7.38 39.50
N GLY A 3 44.66 6.77 38.54
CA GLY A 3 45.04 5.34 38.57
C GLY A 3 43.80 4.50 38.25
N SER A 4 43.76 3.57 37.29
CA SER A 4 44.78 2.65 36.79
C SER A 4 44.15 1.72 35.74
N GLN A 5 44.91 1.40 34.66
CA GLN A 5 45.05 0.11 33.93
C GLN A 5 43.78 -0.67 33.52
N TRP A 6 43.76 -1.36 32.38
CA TRP A 6 43.86 -2.83 32.20
C TRP A 6 43.32 -3.04 30.76
N VAL A 7 43.84 -3.80 29.79
CA VAL A 7 44.86 -4.83 29.69
C VAL A 7 45.43 -4.75 28.26
N ARG A 8 46.76 -4.63 28.11
CA ARG A 8 47.45 -5.04 26.87
C ARG A 8 47.69 -6.53 26.99
N SER A 9 46.89 -7.34 26.28
CA SER A 9 47.16 -8.77 26.20
C SER A 9 48.28 -9.02 25.19
N VAL A 10 49.31 -9.64 25.72
CA VAL A 10 50.59 -10.03 25.15
C VAL A 10 50.38 -11.00 23.97
N MET A 11 50.98 -10.70 22.81
CA MET A 11 51.08 -11.66 21.70
C MET A 11 52.13 -12.74 22.03
N PRO A 12 51.86 -14.03 21.80
CA PRO A 12 52.87 -15.07 21.94
C PRO A 12 53.83 -15.04 20.74
N ARG A 13 55.12 -14.95 21.06
CA ARG A 13 56.27 -14.91 20.16
C ARG A 13 56.60 -16.33 19.70
N TRP A 14 56.29 -16.66 18.45
CA TRP A 14 56.65 -17.94 17.84
C TRP A 14 58.13 -17.92 17.41
N PRO A 15 58.91 -18.97 17.69
CA PRO A 15 60.33 -19.00 17.32
C PRO A 15 60.47 -19.27 15.82
N ALA A 16 61.35 -18.50 15.19
CA ALA A 16 61.86 -18.77 13.85
C ALA A 16 62.81 -19.96 13.90
N LEU A 17 62.54 -21.01 13.12
CA LEU A 17 63.52 -22.03 12.72
C LEU A 17 63.28 -22.46 11.26
N SER A 18 64.02 -21.77 10.39
CA SER A 18 64.82 -22.26 9.25
C SER A 18 64.55 -23.64 8.62
N ALA A 19 64.49 -23.57 7.27
CA ALA A 19 65.06 -24.47 6.25
C ALA A 19 64.13 -25.48 5.54
N LEU A 20 63.99 -25.24 4.24
CA LEU A 20 63.33 -26.04 3.18
C LEU A 20 64.04 -27.39 2.94
N PRO A 21 63.36 -28.36 2.29
CA PRO A 21 63.64 -28.49 0.85
C PRO A 21 62.40 -28.69 -0.02
N LEU A 22 62.52 -28.10 -1.22
CA LEU A 22 61.89 -28.43 -2.49
C LEU A 22 60.94 -29.66 -2.51
N LEU A 23 59.68 -29.40 -2.85
CA LEU A 23 58.94 -30.26 -3.77
C LEU A 23 58.10 -29.39 -4.73
N LEU A 24 58.82 -28.67 -5.60
CA LEU A 24 58.29 -28.05 -6.81
C LEU A 24 58.34 -29.08 -7.94
N LEU A 25 57.32 -29.95 -7.99
CA LEU A 25 56.94 -30.79 -9.14
C LEU A 25 55.40 -30.87 -9.01
N LEU A 26 54.56 -30.32 -9.88
CA LEU A 26 54.53 -30.41 -11.33
C LEU A 26 53.86 -29.14 -11.91
N VAL A 27 54.59 -28.36 -12.71
CA VAL A 27 53.98 -27.54 -13.76
C VAL A 27 54.22 -28.29 -15.06
N GLY A 28 53.13 -28.70 -15.70
CA GLY A 28 53.07 -29.31 -17.02
C GLY A 28 51.76 -30.09 -17.15
N ALA A 29 50.91 -29.91 -18.14
CA ALA A 29 50.82 -28.96 -19.24
C ALA A 29 49.35 -29.00 -19.71
N ALA A 30 48.85 -27.87 -20.23
CA ALA A 30 47.71 -27.73 -21.14
C ALA A 30 46.41 -28.52 -20.86
N GLY A 31 45.32 -27.79 -20.54
CA GLY A 31 43.95 -28.25 -20.79
C GLY A 31 42.96 -27.90 -19.70
N GLU A 32 42.15 -26.87 -19.96
CA GLU A 32 40.79 -26.67 -19.41
C GLU A 32 40.64 -26.37 -17.90
N THR A 33 41.09 -25.18 -17.47
CA THR A 33 40.47 -24.51 -16.31
C THR A 33 39.25 -23.70 -16.76
N SER A 34 38.15 -24.35 -17.12
CA SER A 34 36.91 -23.66 -17.54
C SER A 34 35.62 -24.21 -16.92
N ALA A 35 35.67 -24.81 -15.72
CA ALA A 35 34.47 -25.31 -15.06
C ALA A 35 34.24 -24.77 -13.63
N TYR A 36 35.11 -23.90 -13.10
CA TYR A 36 34.97 -23.33 -11.75
C TYR A 36 34.59 -21.84 -11.71
N PHE A 37 34.46 -21.18 -12.86
CA PHE A 37 33.65 -19.96 -12.91
C PHE A 37 32.20 -20.41 -13.02
N ALA A 38 31.56 -20.54 -11.86
CA ALA A 38 30.11 -20.57 -11.78
C ALA A 38 29.58 -19.39 -12.60
N ASP A 39 28.79 -19.71 -13.62
CA ASP A 39 28.03 -18.75 -14.37
C ASP A 39 27.07 -18.02 -13.41
N TRP A 40 27.49 -16.84 -12.93
CA TRP A 40 26.62 -15.98 -12.11
C TRP A 40 25.38 -15.52 -12.91
N GLY A 41 25.34 -15.74 -14.23
CA GLY A 41 24.17 -15.55 -15.08
C GLY A 41 23.08 -16.62 -14.94
N VAL A 42 23.38 -17.78 -14.35
CA VAL A 42 22.40 -18.85 -14.07
C VAL A 42 21.84 -18.77 -12.63
N ILE A 43 22.44 -17.97 -11.75
CA ILE A 43 21.93 -17.71 -10.39
C ILE A 43 20.95 -16.52 -10.35
N GLY A 44 21.02 -15.62 -11.33
CA GLY A 44 19.97 -14.64 -11.59
C GLY A 44 18.85 -15.31 -12.37
N GLY A 45 17.87 -15.89 -11.68
CA GLY A 45 16.68 -16.46 -12.31
C GLY A 45 16.13 -15.51 -13.39
N ARG A 46 15.74 -16.06 -14.54
CA ARG A 46 15.04 -15.29 -15.59
C ARG A 46 13.99 -14.40 -14.92
N PRO A 47 13.86 -13.12 -15.29
CA PRO A 47 12.75 -12.30 -14.82
C PRO A 47 11.48 -13.12 -15.02
N GLN A 48 10.83 -13.52 -13.92
CA GLN A 48 9.58 -14.26 -14.00
C GLN A 48 8.58 -13.31 -14.66
N GLU A 49 8.23 -13.64 -15.89
CA GLU A 49 7.23 -12.90 -16.64
C GLU A 49 5.93 -12.91 -15.84
N PRO A 50 5.23 -11.77 -15.72
CA PRO A 50 4.02 -11.71 -14.91
C PRO A 50 2.99 -12.71 -15.44
N THR A 51 2.43 -13.53 -14.54
CA THR A 51 1.31 -14.40 -14.90
C THR A 51 0.02 -13.61 -14.81
N CYS A 52 -0.74 -13.54 -15.90
CA CYS A 52 -2.01 -12.84 -15.91
C CYS A 52 -3.19 -13.77 -15.67
N VAL A 53 -4.01 -13.40 -14.70
CA VAL A 53 -5.19 -14.18 -14.27
C VAL A 53 -6.43 -13.29 -14.24
N ASP A 54 -7.60 -13.87 -14.42
CA ASP A 54 -8.86 -13.14 -14.32
C ASP A 54 -9.19 -12.77 -12.87
N ILE A 55 -9.65 -11.55 -12.66
CA ILE A 55 -10.12 -11.07 -11.36
C ILE A 55 -11.49 -11.72 -11.10
N PRO A 56 -11.65 -12.49 -10.01
CA PRO A 56 -12.87 -13.23 -9.81
C PRO A 56 -13.98 -12.29 -9.33
N GLN A 57 -15.20 -12.50 -9.84
CA GLN A 57 -16.36 -11.65 -9.56
C GLN A 57 -16.72 -11.61 -8.06
N ASN A 58 -16.30 -12.62 -7.30
CA ASN A 58 -16.48 -12.71 -5.85
C ASN A 58 -15.29 -12.13 -5.06
N MET A 59 -14.48 -11.24 -5.64
CA MET A 59 -13.47 -10.45 -4.93
C MET A 59 -14.05 -9.09 -4.55
N PRO A 60 -14.64 -8.92 -3.35
CA PRO A 60 -15.53 -7.78 -3.07
C PRO A 60 -14.83 -6.42 -3.08
N LEU A 61 -13.50 -6.41 -2.86
CA LEU A 61 -12.71 -5.17 -2.90
C LEU A 61 -12.63 -4.60 -4.33
N CYS A 62 -12.49 -5.46 -5.33
CA CYS A 62 -12.10 -5.08 -6.70
C CYS A 62 -13.07 -5.61 -7.78
N SER A 63 -14.30 -5.92 -7.38
CA SER A 63 -15.39 -6.20 -8.32
C SER A 63 -15.89 -4.91 -8.97
N GLY A 64 -16.12 -4.93 -10.29
CA GLY A 64 -16.72 -3.82 -11.03
C GLY A 64 -15.77 -2.68 -11.39
N ILE A 65 -14.46 -2.94 -11.43
CA ILE A 65 -13.45 -2.01 -11.95
C ILE A 65 -13.29 -2.13 -13.48
N ASP A 66 -12.60 -1.17 -14.10
CA ASP A 66 -12.53 -1.02 -15.58
C ASP A 66 -11.73 -2.10 -16.33
N TYR A 67 -11.12 -3.05 -15.61
CA TYR A 67 -10.34 -4.15 -16.18
C TYR A 67 -10.65 -5.47 -15.48
N ASN A 68 -10.44 -6.58 -16.19
CA ASN A 68 -10.83 -7.92 -15.73
C ASN A 68 -9.65 -8.86 -15.50
N LYS A 69 -8.42 -8.46 -15.83
CA LYS A 69 -7.20 -9.27 -15.65
C LYS A 69 -6.17 -8.56 -14.79
N MET A 70 -5.60 -9.30 -13.85
CA MET A 70 -4.51 -8.84 -12.99
C MET A 70 -3.24 -9.66 -13.20
N ARG A 71 -2.09 -9.07 -12.86
CA ARG A 71 -0.81 -9.81 -12.80
C ARG A 71 -0.56 -10.43 -11.43
N LEU A 72 0.15 -11.56 -11.43
CA LEU A 72 0.79 -12.18 -10.27
C LEU A 72 2.32 -12.31 -10.51
N PRO A 73 3.15 -12.17 -9.47
CA PRO A 73 2.78 -11.66 -8.15
C PRO A 73 2.29 -10.22 -8.21
N ASN A 74 1.38 -9.88 -7.29
CA ASN A 74 0.84 -8.53 -7.18
C ASN A 74 1.83 -7.58 -6.48
N LEU A 75 1.48 -6.30 -6.28
CA LEU A 75 2.40 -5.31 -5.68
C LEU A 75 2.59 -5.48 -4.17
N LEU A 76 1.86 -6.42 -3.55
CA LEU A 76 1.99 -6.81 -2.15
C LEU A 76 2.61 -8.22 -2.03
N GLU A 77 3.23 -8.72 -3.11
CA GLU A 77 3.97 -9.98 -3.14
C GLU A 77 3.10 -11.22 -2.88
N HIS A 78 1.79 -11.14 -3.15
CA HIS A 78 0.96 -12.35 -3.18
C HIS A 78 1.18 -13.10 -4.50
N ASP A 79 1.61 -14.36 -4.40
CA ASP A 79 1.94 -15.19 -5.56
C ASP A 79 0.72 -15.88 -6.17
N THR A 80 -0.35 -16.02 -5.38
CA THR A 80 -1.55 -16.77 -5.80
C THR A 80 -2.80 -15.91 -5.77
N LEU A 81 -3.73 -16.19 -6.70
CA LEU A 81 -5.02 -15.50 -6.75
C LEU A 81 -5.80 -15.69 -5.45
N LYS A 82 -5.77 -16.90 -4.88
CA LYS A 82 -6.47 -17.23 -3.63
C LYS A 82 -5.97 -16.39 -2.47
N GLU A 83 -4.66 -16.24 -2.34
CA GLU A 83 -4.04 -15.40 -1.32
C GLU A 83 -4.41 -13.92 -1.52
N ALA A 84 -4.25 -13.41 -2.74
CA ALA A 84 -4.62 -12.03 -3.05
C ALA A 84 -6.10 -11.74 -2.74
N GLN A 85 -7.01 -12.66 -3.10
CA GLN A 85 -8.43 -12.56 -2.78
C GLN A 85 -8.71 -12.58 -1.28
N GLN A 86 -8.09 -13.48 -0.53
CA GLN A 86 -8.26 -13.58 0.92
C GLN A 86 -7.75 -12.33 1.63
N GLN A 87 -6.56 -11.86 1.25
CA GLN A 87 -5.93 -10.68 1.86
C GLN A 87 -6.70 -9.41 1.52
N ALA A 88 -7.16 -9.25 0.27
CA ALA A 88 -8.03 -8.15 -0.14
C ALA A 88 -9.35 -8.11 0.66
N GLY A 89 -9.88 -9.26 1.07
CA GLY A 89 -11.10 -9.35 1.86
C GLY A 89 -11.03 -8.58 3.19
N TYR A 90 -9.86 -8.51 3.83
CA TYR A 90 -9.68 -7.76 5.07
C TYR A 90 -9.76 -6.24 4.89
N TRP A 91 -9.68 -5.74 3.66
CA TRP A 91 -9.74 -4.31 3.33
C TRP A 91 -11.15 -3.82 3.00
N VAL A 92 -12.12 -4.72 2.84
CA VAL A 92 -13.53 -4.39 2.57
C VAL A 92 -14.15 -3.48 3.65
N PRO A 93 -13.90 -3.67 4.97
CA PRO A 93 -14.40 -2.75 5.98
C PRO A 93 -13.92 -1.30 5.77
N LEU A 94 -12.66 -1.09 5.38
CA LEU A 94 -12.14 0.25 5.10
C LEU A 94 -12.84 0.88 3.89
N LEU A 95 -13.04 0.11 2.82
CA LEU A 95 -13.79 0.56 1.65
C LEU A 95 -15.22 0.98 2.02
N ASN A 96 -15.87 0.22 2.91
CA ASN A 96 -17.23 0.49 3.39
C ASN A 96 -17.33 1.75 4.27
N LEU A 97 -16.22 2.21 4.87
CA LEU A 97 -16.21 3.49 5.57
C LEU A 97 -16.36 4.70 4.63
N ARG A 98 -16.12 4.52 3.31
CA ARG A 98 -16.25 5.56 2.29
C ARG A 98 -15.54 6.86 2.69
N CYS A 99 -14.33 6.73 3.25
CA CYS A 99 -13.52 7.85 3.73
C CYS A 99 -12.90 8.69 2.61
N HIS A 100 -12.72 8.12 1.42
CA HIS A 100 -12.22 8.84 0.26
C HIS A 100 -12.77 8.19 -1.03
N PRO A 101 -13.10 8.95 -2.09
CA PRO A 101 -13.65 8.38 -3.34
C PRO A 101 -12.67 7.43 -4.04
N ASN A 102 -11.37 7.70 -3.94
CA ASN A 102 -10.33 6.90 -4.59
C ASN A 102 -9.81 5.72 -3.74
N THR A 103 -10.45 5.38 -2.61
CA THR A 103 -10.01 4.25 -1.77
C THR A 103 -10.01 2.93 -2.54
N GLN A 104 -11.03 2.67 -3.37
CA GLN A 104 -11.10 1.45 -4.17
C GLN A 104 -9.98 1.40 -5.22
N LEU A 105 -9.77 2.49 -5.95
CA LEU A 105 -8.72 2.63 -6.95
C LEU A 105 -7.34 2.36 -6.35
N PHE A 106 -7.03 3.00 -5.22
CA PHE A 106 -5.75 2.83 -4.53
C PHE A 106 -5.52 1.38 -4.11
N LEU A 107 -6.48 0.76 -3.43
CA LEU A 107 -6.31 -0.62 -2.96
C LEU A 107 -6.24 -1.63 -4.12
N CYS A 108 -7.07 -1.48 -5.15
CA CYS A 108 -7.06 -2.38 -6.30
C CYS A 108 -5.80 -2.22 -7.17
N SER A 109 -5.17 -1.03 -7.19
CA SER A 109 -3.86 -0.85 -7.84
C SER A 109 -2.78 -1.74 -7.22
N LEU A 110 -2.90 -2.06 -5.92
CA LEU A 110 -1.95 -2.89 -5.19
C LEU A 110 -2.33 -4.38 -5.19
N PHE A 111 -3.60 -4.69 -4.91
CA PHE A 111 -4.10 -6.06 -4.79
C PHE A 111 -4.31 -6.74 -6.14
N THR A 112 -4.82 -5.99 -7.12
CA THR A 112 -5.18 -6.48 -8.45
C THR A 112 -4.57 -5.58 -9.53
N PRO A 113 -3.25 -5.38 -9.58
CA PRO A 113 -2.61 -4.52 -10.58
C PRO A 113 -2.93 -5.00 -11.99
N VAL A 114 -3.14 -4.06 -12.93
CA VAL A 114 -3.41 -4.36 -14.34
C VAL A 114 -2.34 -5.28 -14.91
N CYS A 115 -2.76 -6.27 -15.71
CA CYS A 115 -1.86 -7.16 -16.44
C CYS A 115 -1.04 -6.39 -17.49
N LEU A 116 0.18 -5.99 -17.13
CA LEU A 116 1.18 -5.36 -17.99
C LEU A 116 2.56 -5.97 -17.69
N GLU A 117 3.48 -5.89 -18.65
CA GLU A 117 4.86 -6.37 -18.50
C GLU A 117 5.56 -5.67 -17.32
N SER A 118 5.48 -4.34 -17.30
CA SER A 118 5.97 -3.52 -16.20
C SER A 118 4.81 -3.10 -15.28
N PRO A 119 4.95 -3.27 -13.95
CA PRO A 119 3.91 -2.83 -13.01
C PRO A 119 3.81 -1.31 -12.98
N ILE A 120 2.58 -0.80 -12.84
CA ILE A 120 2.31 0.62 -12.58
C ILE A 120 1.88 0.77 -11.12
N TYR A 121 2.61 1.58 -10.36
CA TYR A 121 2.34 1.87 -8.95
C TYR A 121 1.34 3.03 -8.81
N PRO A 122 0.60 3.13 -7.69
CA PRO A 122 -0.08 4.38 -7.35
C PRO A 122 0.94 5.49 -7.10
N CYS A 123 0.62 6.72 -7.47
CA CYS A 123 1.43 7.88 -7.12
C CYS A 123 1.34 8.15 -5.61
N ARG A 124 2.37 8.82 -5.07
CA ARG A 124 2.40 9.26 -3.67
C ARG A 124 1.20 10.13 -3.32
N SER A 125 0.82 11.07 -4.19
CA SER A 125 -0.35 11.94 -3.99
C SER A 125 -1.65 11.15 -3.78
N LEU A 126 -1.85 10.06 -4.53
CA LEU A 126 -3.03 9.20 -4.42
C LEU A 126 -3.04 8.48 -3.07
N CYS A 127 -1.88 7.95 -2.65
CA CYS A 127 -1.74 7.33 -1.33
C CYS A 127 -2.04 8.34 -0.21
N GLU A 128 -1.42 9.52 -0.26
CA GLU A 128 -1.58 10.56 0.77
C GLU A 128 -3.02 11.07 0.84
N ALA A 129 -3.68 11.27 -0.31
CA ALA A 129 -5.08 11.66 -0.36
C ALA A 129 -5.98 10.61 0.33
N VAL A 130 -5.83 9.32 -0.01
CA VAL A 130 -6.60 8.25 0.63
C VAL A 130 -6.25 8.13 2.12
N ARG A 131 -4.97 8.18 2.48
CA ARG A 131 -4.51 8.13 3.87
C ARG A 131 -5.11 9.26 4.70
N SER A 132 -5.10 10.49 4.20
CA SER A 132 -5.63 11.65 4.91
C SER A 132 -7.10 11.52 5.28
N GLY A 133 -7.93 10.94 4.39
CA GLY A 133 -9.35 10.71 4.65
C GLY A 133 -9.62 9.49 5.55
N CYS A 134 -8.77 8.47 5.48
CA CYS A 134 -9.05 7.14 6.04
C CYS A 134 -8.30 6.83 7.34
N GLU A 135 -7.10 7.36 7.56
CA GLU A 135 -6.23 7.02 8.69
C GLU A 135 -6.87 7.33 10.04
N SER A 136 -7.48 8.52 10.20
CA SER A 136 -8.19 8.89 11.42
C SER A 136 -9.38 7.97 11.72
N ARG A 137 -10.07 7.49 10.68
CA ARG A 137 -11.17 6.53 10.84
C ARG A 137 -10.66 5.16 11.26
N MET A 138 -9.52 4.71 10.73
CA MET A 138 -8.89 3.45 11.17
C MET A 138 -8.42 3.54 12.63
N GLN A 139 -7.85 4.67 13.04
CA GLN A 139 -7.36 4.89 14.40
C GLN A 139 -8.48 4.84 15.45
N THR A 140 -9.72 5.22 15.10
CA THR A 140 -10.90 5.06 15.98
C THR A 140 -11.09 3.60 16.44
N TYR A 141 -10.66 2.63 15.63
CA TYR A 141 -10.71 1.20 15.93
C TYR A 141 -9.35 0.63 16.36
N SER A 142 -8.39 1.49 16.73
CA SER A 142 -7.02 1.12 17.13
C SER A 142 -6.22 0.41 16.03
N PHE A 143 -6.57 0.63 14.76
CA PHE A 143 -5.78 0.16 13.62
C PHE A 143 -4.94 1.32 13.05
N PRO A 144 -3.61 1.28 13.14
CA PRO A 144 -2.76 2.28 12.49
C PRO A 144 -2.74 2.09 10.98
N TRP A 145 -2.32 3.12 10.25
CA TRP A 145 -2.00 2.99 8.83
C TRP A 145 -0.81 2.03 8.67
N PRO A 146 -0.94 0.90 7.94
CA PRO A 146 0.10 -0.12 7.94
C PRO A 146 1.29 0.26 7.07
N GLU A 147 2.45 -0.29 7.43
CA GLU A 147 3.71 -0.03 6.74
C GLU A 147 3.72 -0.47 5.28
N MET A 148 2.94 -1.49 4.90
CA MET A 148 2.81 -1.90 3.50
C MET A 148 2.11 -0.85 2.62
N LEU A 149 1.37 0.08 3.22
CA LEU A 149 0.70 1.20 2.53
C LEU A 149 1.41 2.53 2.80
N ASN A 150 2.63 2.51 3.35
CA ASN A 150 3.38 3.73 3.60
C ASN A 150 3.65 4.49 2.29
N CYS A 151 3.19 5.74 2.22
CA CYS A 151 3.20 6.54 0.99
C CYS A 151 4.61 6.88 0.49
N ASP A 152 5.63 6.82 1.36
CA ASP A 152 7.02 7.03 0.98
C ASP A 152 7.56 5.94 0.03
N LYS A 153 6.91 4.77 -0.01
CA LYS A 153 7.25 3.66 -0.92
C LYS A 153 6.81 3.89 -2.35
N PHE A 154 5.92 4.87 -2.57
CA PHE A 154 5.35 5.14 -3.88
C PHE A 154 6.08 6.26 -4.61
N PRO A 155 6.15 6.18 -5.96
CA PRO A 155 6.77 7.20 -6.79
C PRO A 155 6.06 8.55 -6.66
N LEU A 156 6.80 9.62 -6.94
CA LEU A 156 6.25 10.96 -7.05
C LEU A 156 5.45 11.09 -8.36
N ASP A 157 4.54 12.07 -8.40
CA ASP A 157 3.63 12.33 -9.53
C ASP A 157 4.32 12.73 -10.85
N ASN A 158 5.64 12.95 -10.85
CA ASN A 158 6.42 13.21 -12.05
C ASN A 158 6.81 11.95 -12.83
N ASP A 159 6.65 10.76 -12.22
CA ASP A 159 6.91 9.46 -12.85
C ASP A 159 5.61 8.84 -13.41
N MET A 160 5.72 7.75 -14.18
CA MET A 160 4.55 7.00 -14.65
C MET A 160 3.90 6.25 -13.48
N CYS A 161 2.82 6.80 -12.92
CA CYS A 161 2.06 6.21 -11.82
C CYS A 161 0.55 6.57 -11.91
N ILE A 162 -0.27 5.88 -11.12
CA ILE A 162 -1.73 6.11 -11.06
C ILE A 162 -2.01 7.28 -10.12
N THR A 163 -2.52 8.38 -10.66
CA THR A 163 -2.89 9.59 -9.90
C THR A 163 -4.31 9.51 -9.35
N VAL A 164 -4.69 10.50 -8.54
CA VAL A 164 -6.07 10.72 -8.10
C VAL A 164 -6.99 10.86 -9.31
N GLN A 165 -8.08 10.09 -9.35
CA GLN A 165 -9.14 10.34 -10.31
C GLN A 165 -10.05 11.43 -9.75
N HIS A 166 -10.04 12.58 -10.42
CA HIS A 166 -11.08 13.58 -10.27
C HIS A 166 -12.26 13.12 -11.13
N THR A 167 -13.24 12.49 -10.51
CA THR A 167 -14.52 12.24 -11.18
C THR A 167 -15.18 13.58 -11.49
N GLY A 168 -14.93 14.17 -12.67
CA GLY A 168 -15.81 15.19 -13.25
C GLY A 168 -17.12 14.53 -13.66
N THR A 169 -18.31 15.05 -13.37
CA THR A 169 -18.82 16.43 -13.53
C THR A 169 -19.39 17.02 -12.22
N PRO A 170 -19.25 18.34 -12.00
CA PRO A 170 -20.16 19.28 -12.65
C PRO A 170 -19.56 19.86 -13.94
N GLY A 171 -20.39 20.41 -14.82
CA GLY A 171 -19.89 21.36 -15.84
C GLY A 171 -19.21 22.57 -15.19
N PRO A 172 -18.84 23.61 -15.94
CA PRO A 172 -18.42 24.87 -15.33
C PRO A 172 -19.54 25.35 -14.39
N GLY A 173 -19.27 25.20 -13.11
CA GLY A 173 -20.21 25.19 -11.99
C GLY A 173 -19.46 24.85 -10.70
N GLU A 174 -18.23 25.36 -10.62
CA GLU A 174 -17.62 26.03 -9.49
C GLU A 174 -18.54 26.12 -8.25
N CYS A 175 -18.09 25.56 -7.12
CA CYS A 175 -18.56 25.97 -5.80
C CYS A 175 -17.83 27.22 -5.29
N ASP A 176 -17.12 27.93 -6.16
CA ASP A 176 -16.60 29.26 -5.88
C ASP A 176 -17.66 30.29 -6.35
N ASP A 177 -18.03 31.19 -5.43
CA ASP A 177 -18.93 32.33 -5.61
C ASP A 177 -20.46 32.15 -5.48
N LEU A 178 -20.96 31.41 -4.48
CA LEU A 178 -22.31 31.70 -3.94
C LEU A 178 -22.29 31.86 -2.40
N PRO A 179 -22.99 32.86 -1.85
CA PRO A 179 -22.81 33.31 -0.48
C PRO A 179 -23.20 32.23 0.51
N LEU A 180 -22.37 32.08 1.55
CA LEU A 180 -22.56 31.23 2.73
C LEU A 180 -23.99 31.27 3.27
N THR A 181 -24.85 30.35 2.81
CA THR A 181 -26.04 29.97 3.56
C THR A 181 -26.35 28.50 3.30
N CYS A 182 -25.97 27.64 4.25
CA CYS A 182 -26.69 26.38 4.44
C CYS A 182 -28.17 26.73 4.69
N PRO A 183 -29.15 26.03 4.10
CA PRO A 183 -30.54 26.24 4.49
C PRO A 183 -30.66 25.96 5.99
N ALA A 184 -31.08 26.98 6.75
CA ALA A 184 -31.28 26.85 8.19
C ALA A 184 -32.16 25.64 8.47
N ALA A 185 -31.79 24.86 9.49
CA ALA A 185 -32.51 23.68 9.94
C ALA A 185 -34.03 23.92 9.90
N THR A 186 -34.75 23.16 9.08
CA THR A 186 -36.20 23.23 9.04
C THR A 186 -36.77 22.52 10.26
N HIS A 187 -37.45 23.29 11.11
CA HIS A 187 -38.07 22.78 12.32
C HIS A 187 -39.34 21.99 11.96
N ILE A 188 -39.28 20.66 11.99
CA ILE A 188 -40.46 19.82 11.77
C ILE A 188 -41.21 19.70 13.09
N THR A 189 -42.35 20.40 13.19
CA THR A 189 -43.23 20.29 14.36
C THR A 189 -44.24 19.18 14.10
N LEU A 190 -44.07 18.02 14.75
CA LEU A 190 -45.07 16.95 14.70
C LEU A 190 -46.15 17.24 15.73
N VAL A 191 -47.34 17.64 15.26
CA VAL A 191 -48.53 17.80 16.11
C VAL A 191 -49.30 16.48 16.10
N PHE A 192 -49.19 15.71 17.17
CA PHE A 192 -50.01 14.52 17.35
C PHE A 192 -51.31 14.86 18.07
N PRO A 193 -52.48 14.54 17.50
CA PRO A 193 -53.75 14.68 18.21
C PRO A 193 -53.86 13.56 19.25
N LEU A 194 -53.66 13.88 20.53
CA LEU A 194 -54.03 12.99 21.63
C LEU A 194 -55.37 13.43 22.22
N ALA A 195 -56.27 12.46 22.39
CA ALA A 195 -57.71 12.67 22.58
C ALA A 195 -58.11 13.38 23.88
N HIS A 196 -57.23 13.57 24.86
CA HIS A 196 -57.58 14.24 26.11
C HIS A 196 -56.37 14.96 26.71
N ARG A 197 -56.44 16.31 26.71
CA ARG A 197 -55.54 17.30 27.34
C ARG A 197 -54.28 17.69 26.55
N GLY A 198 -54.34 18.88 25.95
CA GLY A 198 -53.18 19.74 25.66
C GLY A 198 -52.27 19.25 24.53
N LEU A 199 -51.95 20.16 23.60
CA LEU A 199 -50.98 19.91 22.53
C LEU A 199 -49.59 19.70 23.17
N TYR A 200 -49.03 18.49 23.06
CA TYR A 200 -47.60 18.31 23.32
C TYR A 200 -46.84 18.76 22.06
N ARG A 201 -45.81 19.60 22.23
CA ARG A 201 -44.85 19.91 21.16
C ARG A 201 -43.59 19.08 21.42
N ILE A 202 -43.21 18.20 20.50
CA ILE A 202 -41.86 17.63 20.45
C ILE A 202 -41.12 18.36 19.33
N ASP A 203 -40.03 19.01 19.71
CA ASP A 203 -39.10 19.66 18.81
C ASP A 203 -38.03 18.64 18.40
N ILE A 204 -38.09 18.12 17.17
CA ILE A 204 -37.07 17.23 16.61
C ILE A 204 -36.13 18.07 15.74
N LEU A 205 -34.89 18.24 16.19
CA LEU A 205 -33.81 18.78 15.37
C LEU A 205 -33.34 17.69 14.39
N THR A 206 -33.83 17.71 13.16
CA THR A 206 -33.29 16.87 12.09
C THR A 206 -32.01 17.52 11.55
N LEU A 207 -30.84 17.08 12.03
CA LEU A 207 -29.57 17.45 11.42
C LEU A 207 -29.43 16.69 10.10
N TYR A 208 -29.61 17.37 8.97
CA TYR A 208 -29.16 16.87 7.67
C TYR A 208 -27.63 16.96 7.63
N SER A 209 -26.94 15.90 8.06
CA SER A 209 -25.48 15.83 8.16
C SER A 209 -24.73 15.70 6.82
N ASN A 210 -25.18 16.32 5.73
CA ASN A 210 -24.46 16.27 4.45
C ASN A 210 -24.23 17.68 3.85
N CYS A 211 -23.51 18.53 4.59
CA CYS A 211 -22.70 19.57 3.95
C CYS A 211 -21.36 18.95 3.56
N CYS A 212 -20.94 19.20 2.33
CA CYS A 212 -19.72 18.68 1.70
C CYS A 212 -18.54 18.56 2.68
N MET A 213 -18.04 17.34 2.86
CA MET A 213 -16.69 17.04 3.33
C MET A 213 -15.91 16.41 2.19
#